data_AF-A0A6H1KNV6-F1
#
_entry.id   AF-A0A6H1KNV6-F1
#
_cell.length_a   1.000
_cell.length_b   1.000
_cell.length_c   1.000
_cell.angle_alpha   90.00
_cell.angle_beta   90.00
_cell.angle_gamma   90.00
#
_symmetry.space_group_name_H-M   'P 1'
#
loop_
_entity.id
_entity.type
_entity.pdbx_description
1 polymer ?
#
loop_
_entity_poly.entity_id
_entity_poly.type
_entity_poly.pdbx_seq_one_letter_code
_entity_poly.pdbx_strand_id
1 'polypeptide(L)'
;MNLGDRLITVAGRHRRLDDLTLKVLGDYLHHRRTRWPDTDNPHLLVSTRTAYDTRPVTDYFLSNLFRGHNATLDRLRADRWLAEALDRGPDPLHLAAVFGISTATAIRYANAARSILEPDPEQQPP
;
A
#
# COMPACT_ATOMS: atom_id res chain seq x y z
N MET A 1 5.43 -9.19 13.08
CA MET A 1 4.06 -9.07 12.54
C MET A 1 3.13 -9.82 13.48
N ASN A 2 2.00 -9.23 13.91
CA ASN A 2 1.03 -9.90 14.77
C ASN A 2 -0.29 -10.04 14.01
N LEU A 3 -0.51 -11.22 13.42
CA LEU A 3 -1.71 -11.52 12.65
C LEU A 3 -2.93 -11.79 13.54
N GLY A 4 -2.71 -12.18 14.81
CA GLY A 4 -3.78 -12.34 15.80
C GLY A 4 -4.45 -11.01 16.12
N ASP A 5 -3.66 -9.94 16.21
CA ASP A 5 -4.15 -8.58 16.44
C ASP A 5 -4.54 -7.84 15.15
N ARG A 6 -4.44 -8.52 13.99
CA ARG A 6 -4.65 -7.95 12.65
C ARG A 6 -3.77 -6.73 12.38
N LEU A 7 -2.55 -6.72 12.92
CA LEU A 7 -1.61 -5.61 12.80
C LEU A 7 -0.40 -5.99 11.94
N ILE A 8 -0.12 -5.12 10.97
CA ILE A 8 1.16 -5.11 10.26
C ILE A 8 1.93 -3.84 10.64
N THR A 9 3.25 -3.98 10.81
CA THR A 9 4.14 -2.84 11.00
C THR A 9 4.78 -2.51 9.66
N VAL A 10 4.48 -1.32 9.14
CA VAL A 10 5.06 -0.81 7.89
C VAL A 10 5.80 0.48 8.21
N ALA A 11 7.11 0.53 7.94
CA ALA A 11 7.97 1.67 8.26
C ALA A 11 7.82 2.17 9.71
N GLY A 12 7.78 1.24 10.68
CA GLY A 12 7.62 1.56 12.10
C GLY A 12 6.19 1.91 12.54
N ARG A 13 5.20 1.86 11.64
CA ARG A 13 3.80 2.21 11.94
C ARG A 13 2.90 0.99 11.92
N HIS A 14 2.08 0.86 12.96
CA HIS A 14 1.06 -0.17 13.04
C HIS A 14 -0.13 0.19 12.15
N ARG A 15 -0.52 -0.75 11.29
CA ARG A 15 -1.69 -0.65 10.41
C ARG A 15 -2.61 -1.83 10.70
N ARG A 16 -3.90 -1.55 10.86
CA ARG A 16 -4.91 -2.61 10.89
C ARG A 16 -5.10 -3.15 9.48
N LEU A 17 -5.23 -4.47 9.40
CA LEU A 17 -5.61 -5.16 8.18
C LEU A 17 -7.13 -5.33 8.17
N ASP A 18 -7.75 -4.99 7.04
CA ASP A 18 -9.12 -5.38 6.77
C ASP A 18 -9.24 -6.90 6.55
N ASP A 19 -10.46 -7.41 6.56
CA ASP A 19 -10.71 -8.86 6.51
C ASP A 19 -10.20 -9.51 5.22
N LEU A 20 -10.31 -8.81 4.08
CA LEU A 20 -9.82 -9.34 2.81
C LEU A 20 -8.30 -9.42 2.81
N THR A 21 -7.62 -8.34 3.22
CA THR A 21 -6.16 -8.33 3.31
C THR A 21 -5.64 -9.37 4.30
N LEU A 22 -6.31 -9.53 5.46
CA LEU A 22 -5.95 -10.56 6.44
C LEU A 22 -6.06 -11.97 5.85
N LYS A 23 -7.15 -12.26 5.12
CA LYS A 23 -7.37 -13.56 4.48
C LYS A 23 -6.29 -13.85 3.43
N VAL A 24 -6.09 -12.93 2.48
CA VAL A 24 -5.09 -13.10 1.40
C VAL A 24 -3.67 -13.24 1.97
N LEU A 25 -3.35 -12.49 3.01
CA LEU A 25 -2.07 -12.61 3.70
C LEU A 25 -1.91 -13.98 4.38
N GLY A 26 -2.96 -14.49 5.01
CA GLY A 26 -2.99 -15.85 5.58
C GLY A 26 -2.72 -16.93 4.53
N ASP A 27 -3.43 -16.87 3.41
CA ASP A 27 -3.28 -17.79 2.28
C ASP A 27 -1.85 -17.75 1.71
N TYR A 28 -1.32 -16.53 1.51
CA TYR A 28 0.06 -16.34 1.06
C TYR A 28 1.09 -16.92 2.04
N LEU A 29 0.93 -16.69 3.34
CA LEU A 29 1.85 -17.22 4.35
C LEU A 29 1.77 -18.74 4.49
N HIS A 30 0.59 -19.32 4.26
CA HIS A 30 0.45 -20.78 4.15
C HIS A 30 1.21 -21.28 2.91
N HIS A 31 0.97 -20.70 1.74
CA HIS A 31 1.67 -21.06 0.50
C HIS A 31 3.20 -20.95 0.65
N ARG A 32 3.69 -19.85 1.23
CA ARG A 32 5.13 -19.62 1.48
C ARG A 32 5.74 -20.72 2.34
N ARG A 33 5.09 -21.08 3.45
CA ARG A 33 5.56 -22.14 4.35
C ARG A 33 5.56 -23.52 3.68
N THR A 34 4.54 -23.82 2.88
CA THR A 34 4.45 -25.10 2.16
C THR A 34 5.49 -25.19 1.04
N ARG A 35 5.77 -24.08 0.33
CA ARG A 35 6.69 -24.06 -0.81
C ARG A 35 8.15 -23.95 -0.41
N TRP A 36 8.46 -23.24 0.68
CA TRP A 36 9.81 -23.06 1.22
C TRP A 36 9.78 -23.29 2.73
N PRO A 37 9.74 -24.55 3.18
CA PRO A 37 9.63 -24.88 4.61
C PRO A 37 10.86 -24.40 5.41
N ASP A 38 12.04 -24.45 4.80
CA ASP A 38 13.32 -24.15 5.46
C ASP A 38 13.81 -22.71 5.17
N THR A 39 12.90 -21.78 4.83
CA THR A 39 13.31 -20.40 4.55
C THR A 39 13.59 -19.62 5.82
N ASP A 40 14.84 -19.19 5.99
CA ASP A 40 15.26 -18.27 7.06
C ASP A 40 15.02 -16.80 6.73
N ASN A 41 14.39 -16.49 5.59
CA ASN A 41 14.17 -15.11 5.16
C ASN A 41 13.16 -14.42 6.10
N PRO A 42 13.50 -13.27 6.74
CA PRO A 42 12.58 -12.59 7.65
C PRO A 42 11.56 -11.68 6.94
N HIS A 43 11.75 -11.43 5.64
CA HIS A 43 10.90 -10.52 4.88
C HIS A 43 9.57 -11.18 4.51
N LEU A 44 8.51 -10.38 4.53
CA LEU A 44 7.16 -10.85 4.21
C LEU A 44 7.10 -11.43 2.81
N LEU A 45 7.52 -10.65 1.81
CA LEU A 45 7.55 -11.07 0.42
C LEU A 45 8.84 -11.79 0.13
N VAL A 46 8.71 -12.96 -0.48
CA VAL A 46 9.81 -13.83 -0.87
C VAL A 46 9.63 -14.28 -2.32
N SER A 47 10.73 -14.27 -3.06
CA SER A 47 10.84 -14.84 -4.41
C SER A 47 11.51 -16.21 -4.36
N THR A 48 11.46 -16.97 -5.47
CA THR A 48 12.19 -18.24 -5.58
C THR A 48 13.69 -18.09 -5.28
N ARG A 49 14.29 -16.94 -5.58
CA ARG A 49 15.70 -16.67 -5.31
C ARG A 49 15.95 -16.27 -3.86
N THR A 50 15.14 -15.36 -3.32
CA THR A 50 15.33 -14.85 -1.95
C THR A 50 14.83 -15.84 -0.89
N ALA A 51 14.12 -16.90 -1.28
CA ALA A 51 13.71 -17.95 -0.35
C ALA A 51 14.90 -18.67 0.30
N TYR A 52 16.04 -18.73 -0.38
CA TYR A 52 17.26 -19.38 0.07
C TYR A 52 18.32 -18.39 0.58
N ASP A 53 17.94 -17.14 0.82
CA ASP A 53 18.78 -16.13 1.47
C ASP A 53 17.97 -15.28 2.45
N THR A 54 18.60 -14.30 3.09
CA THR A 54 17.95 -13.42 4.07
C THR A 54 17.67 -12.02 3.53
N ARG A 55 17.82 -11.81 2.22
CA ARG A 55 17.70 -10.47 1.60
C ARG A 55 16.25 -10.18 1.22
N PRO A 56 15.85 -8.89 1.17
CA PRO A 56 14.54 -8.54 0.65
C PRO A 56 14.46 -8.82 -0.86
N VAL A 57 13.23 -8.96 -1.36
CA VAL A 57 12.98 -8.92 -2.80
C VAL A 57 13.39 -7.57 -3.38
N THR A 58 13.79 -7.56 -4.66
CA THR A 58 14.22 -6.33 -5.33
C THR A 58 13.03 -5.49 -5.80
N ASP A 59 13.27 -4.19 -6.04
CA ASP A 59 12.26 -3.32 -6.65
C ASP A 59 11.82 -3.80 -8.03
N TYR A 60 12.73 -4.47 -8.76
CA TYR A 60 12.42 -5.11 -10.03
C TYR A 60 11.41 -6.24 -9.87
N PHE A 61 11.53 -7.06 -8.82
CA PHE A 61 10.54 -8.10 -8.51
C PHE A 61 9.16 -7.49 -8.28
N LEU A 62 9.09 -6.42 -7.48
CA LEU A 62 7.83 -5.70 -7.22
C LEU A 62 7.27 -5.09 -8.51
N SER A 63 8.09 -4.44 -9.32
CA SER A 63 7.66 -3.86 -10.60
C SER A 63 7.13 -4.93 -11.57
N ASN A 64 7.77 -6.10 -11.59
CA ASN A 64 7.37 -7.20 -12.44
C ASN A 64 6.06 -7.86 -12.01
N LEU A 65 5.73 -7.88 -10.71
CA LEU A 65 4.43 -8.38 -10.21
C LEU A 65 3.24 -7.60 -10.79
N PHE A 66 3.40 -6.32 -11.08
CA PHE A 66 2.35 -5.45 -11.62
C PHE A 66 2.49 -5.21 -13.14
N ARG A 67 3.46 -5.87 -13.79
CA ARG A 67 3.68 -5.73 -15.22
C ARG A 67 2.50 -6.32 -15.99
N GLY A 68 1.95 -5.56 -16.93
CA GLY A 68 0.79 -5.98 -17.72
C GLY A 68 -0.55 -5.80 -16.99
N HIS A 69 -0.55 -5.23 -15.78
CA HIS A 69 -1.77 -4.82 -15.09
C HIS A 69 -2.01 -3.32 -15.29
N ASN A 70 -3.29 -2.93 -15.39
CA ASN A 70 -3.67 -1.52 -15.50
C ASN A 70 -3.38 -0.75 -14.21
N ALA A 71 -3.48 -1.43 -13.06
CA ALA A 71 -3.18 -0.92 -11.74
C ALA A 71 -1.69 -1.14 -11.41
N THR A 72 -0.84 -0.18 -11.79
CA THR A 72 0.58 -0.20 -11.42
C THR A 72 0.78 0.19 -9.95
N LEU A 73 1.93 -0.13 -9.37
CA LEU A 73 2.26 0.26 -7.98
C LEU A 73 2.13 1.77 -7.75
N ASP A 74 2.58 2.59 -8.71
CA ASP A 74 2.49 4.03 -8.58
C ASP A 74 1.05 4.54 -8.64
N ARG A 75 0.21 3.91 -9.47
CA ARG A 75 -1.23 4.21 -9.51
C ARG A 75 -1.92 3.81 -8.21
N LEU A 76 -1.68 2.59 -7.72
CA LEU A 76 -2.23 2.13 -6.44
C LEU A 76 -1.79 3.04 -5.28
N ARG A 77 -0.53 3.52 -5.30
CA ARG A 77 -0.02 4.45 -4.31
C ARG A 77 -0.73 5.81 -4.40
N ALA A 78 -0.87 6.36 -5.60
CA ALA A 78 -1.59 7.60 -5.86
C ALA A 78 -3.07 7.51 -5.44
N ASP A 79 -3.75 6.44 -5.82
CA ASP A 79 -5.13 6.15 -5.48
C ASP A 79 -5.29 6.06 -3.96
N ARG A 80 -4.36 5.40 -3.26
CA ARG A 80 -4.39 5.30 -1.80
C ARG A 80 -4.24 6.66 -1.12
N TRP A 81 -3.38 7.54 -1.62
CA TRP A 81 -3.23 8.90 -1.10
C TRP A 81 -4.50 9.73 -1.31
N LEU A 82 -5.08 9.64 -2.51
CA LEU A 82 -6.32 10.33 -2.83
C LEU A 82 -7.49 9.81 -1.97
N ALA A 83 -7.62 8.49 -1.85
CA ALA A 83 -8.65 7.86 -1.01
C ALA A 83 -8.55 8.29 0.45
N GLU A 84 -7.33 8.41 1.01
CA GLU A 84 -7.16 8.93 2.37
C GLU A 84 -7.66 10.37 2.50
N ALA A 85 -7.32 11.22 1.52
CA ALA A 85 -7.72 12.62 1.52
C ALA A 85 -9.24 12.78 1.37
N LEU A 86 -9.89 11.88 0.65
CA LEU A 86 -11.35 11.85 0.53
C LEU A 86 -12.03 11.35 1.82
N ASP A 87 -11.46 10.34 2.49
CA ASP A 87 -12.03 9.73 3.72
C ASP A 87 -11.83 10.61 4.97
N ARG A 88 -10.64 11.21 5.12
CA ARG A 88 -10.24 11.98 6.32
C ARG A 88 -10.31 13.49 6.15
N GLY A 89 -10.60 13.93 4.94
CA GLY A 89 -10.57 15.33 4.56
C GLY A 89 -9.23 15.74 3.90
N PRO A 90 -9.25 16.79 3.06
CA PRO A 90 -8.12 17.21 2.24
C PRO A 90 -7.05 17.96 3.07
N ASP A 91 -6.42 17.26 4.02
CA ASP A 91 -5.34 17.79 4.85
C ASP A 91 -3.95 17.31 4.37
N PRO A 92 -3.11 18.20 3.81
CA PRO A 92 -1.75 17.87 3.42
C PRO A 92 -0.85 17.40 4.58
N LEU A 93 -1.04 17.93 5.79
CA LEU A 93 -0.20 17.56 6.94
C LEU A 93 -0.52 16.12 7.35
N HIS A 94 -1.79 15.73 7.39
CA HIS A 94 -2.21 14.35 7.58
C HIS A 94 -1.60 13.42 6.53
N LEU A 95 -1.67 13.75 5.24
CA LEU A 95 -1.11 12.89 4.19
C LEU A 95 0.41 12.71 4.30
N ALA A 96 1.14 13.80 4.52
CA ALA A 96 2.59 13.74 4.73
C ALA A 96 2.92 12.90 5.98
N ALA A 97 2.20 13.15 7.07
CA ALA A 97 2.36 12.41 8.31
C ALA A 97 2.04 10.93 8.12
N VAL A 98 0.94 10.54 7.46
CA VAL A 98 0.51 9.14 7.33
C VAL A 98 1.34 8.36 6.32
N PHE A 99 1.75 8.96 5.20
CA PHE A 99 2.44 8.23 4.12
C PHE A 99 3.93 8.49 4.04
N GLY A 100 4.47 9.45 4.79
CA GLY A 100 5.89 9.81 4.71
C GLY A 100 6.28 10.40 3.35
N ILE A 101 5.33 11.09 2.71
CA ILE A 101 5.51 11.70 1.39
C ILE A 101 5.98 13.14 1.51
N SER A 102 6.56 13.67 0.44
CA SER A 102 6.97 15.08 0.40
C SER A 102 5.76 16.01 0.59
N THR A 103 6.00 17.18 1.20
CA THR A 103 4.99 18.23 1.37
C THR A 103 4.34 18.62 0.04
N ALA A 104 5.12 18.73 -1.04
CA ALA A 104 4.62 19.05 -2.37
C ALA A 104 3.65 17.97 -2.90
N THR A 105 3.98 16.69 -2.70
CA THR A 105 3.07 15.58 -3.06
C THR A 105 1.80 15.61 -2.21
N ALA A 106 1.92 15.84 -0.91
CA ALA A 106 0.78 15.91 -0.01
C ALA A 106 -0.19 17.04 -0.38
N ILE A 107 0.32 18.25 -0.63
CA ILE A 107 -0.48 19.40 -1.08
C ILE A 107 -1.21 19.07 -2.37
N ARG A 108 -0.53 18.44 -3.34
CA ARG A 108 -1.14 18.08 -4.63
C ARG A 108 -2.36 17.18 -4.46
N TYR A 109 -2.26 16.12 -3.67
CA TYR A 109 -3.38 15.19 -3.49
C TYR A 109 -4.49 15.75 -2.58
N ALA A 110 -4.15 16.57 -1.59
CA ALA A 110 -5.16 17.28 -0.82
C ALA A 110 -5.98 18.25 -1.69
N ASN A 111 -5.32 19.00 -2.59
CA ASN A 111 -6.01 19.88 -3.53
C ASN A 111 -6.89 19.09 -4.51
N ALA A 112 -6.39 17.96 -5.04
CA ALA A 112 -7.19 17.08 -5.89
C ALA A 112 -8.45 16.56 -5.17
N ALA A 113 -8.33 16.15 -3.91
CA ALA A 113 -9.48 15.76 -3.10
C ALA A 113 -10.46 16.91 -2.85
N ARG A 114 -9.95 18.13 -2.59
CA ARG A 114 -10.81 19.32 -2.42
C ARG A 114 -11.64 19.59 -3.67
N SER A 115 -11.03 19.57 -4.85
CA SER A 115 -11.75 19.76 -6.12
C SER A 115 -12.81 18.69 -6.41
N ILE A 116 -12.66 17.47 -5.87
CA ILE A 116 -13.66 16.40 -6.02
C ILE A 116 -14.82 16.59 -5.03
N LEU A 117 -14.53 17.04 -3.81
CA LEU A 117 -15.54 17.23 -2.75
C LEU A 117 -16.36 18.50 -2.94
N GLU A 118 -15.74 19.56 -3.46
CA GLU A 118 -16.34 20.84 -3.78
C GLU A 118 -16.24 21.07 -5.30
N PRO A 119 -17.03 20.34 -6.11
CA PRO A 119 -17.07 20.59 -7.54
C PRO A 119 -17.58 22.01 -7.79
N ASP A 120 -16.88 22.76 -8.63
CA ASP A 120 -17.25 24.12 -9.02
C ASP A 120 -18.68 24.12 -9.59
N PRO A 121 -19.63 24.94 -9.10
CA PRO A 121 -21.01 24.94 -9.58
C PRO A 121 -21.15 25.24 -11.08
N GLU A 122 -20.12 25.81 -11.72
CA GLU A 122 -20.08 26.04 -13.18
C GLU A 122 -19.84 24.76 -14.02
N GLN A 123 -19.50 23.62 -13.41
CA GLN A 123 -19.23 22.35 -14.11
C GLN A 123 -20.41 21.37 -14.12
N GLN A 124 -21.57 21.77 -13.58
CA GLN A 124 -22.77 20.92 -13.59
C GLN A 124 -23.57 21.15 -14.89
N PRO A 125 -23.73 20.12 -15.75
CA PRO A 125 -24.51 20.29 -16.98
C PRO A 125 -26.00 20.53 -16.64
N PRO A 126 -26.73 21.26 -17.49
CA PRO A 126 -28.13 21.64 -17.26
C PRO A 126 -29.08 20.45 -17.17
#